data_AF-A0A935BKQ1-F1
#
_entry.id   AF-A0A935BKQ1-F1
#
_cell.length_a   1.000
_cell.length_b   1.000
_cell.length_c   1.000
_cell.angle_alpha   90.00
_cell.angle_beta   90.00
_cell.angle_gamma   90.00
#
_symmetry.space_group_name_H-M   'P 1'
#
loop_
_entity.id
_entity.type
_entity.pdbx_description
1 polymer ?
#
loop_
_entity_poly.entity_id
_entity_poly.type
_entity_poly.pdbx_seq_one_letter_code
_entity_poly.pdbx_strand_id
1 'polypeptide(L)'
;MNTFNCGLFRISGLEGAEPKADSVYTFPGAGSKEECAVPVVIGKYWIQTDPSLPGLITLDISDPAKPREVSRLVLEEAFNKTHWIAADRNSNRLVITGNNRSWILIADLDARTGKLTHQLRTASMAPR
;
A
#
# COMPACT_ATOMS: atom_id res chain seq x y z
N MET A 1 7.61 2.50 9.17
CA MET A 1 7.55 3.83 8.51
C MET A 1 8.00 3.65 7.08
N ASN A 2 7.17 3.98 6.08
CA ASN A 2 7.67 4.06 4.71
C ASN A 2 8.24 5.44 4.40
N THR A 3 9.05 5.49 3.35
CA THR A 3 9.50 6.72 2.73
C THR A 3 8.87 6.89 1.35
N PHE A 4 8.98 8.11 0.84
CA PHE A 4 8.57 8.45 -0.51
C PHE A 4 9.23 7.58 -1.58
N ASN A 5 10.48 7.17 -1.35
CA ASN A 5 11.28 6.35 -2.27
C ASN A 5 11.04 4.84 -2.08
N CYS A 6 9.84 4.44 -1.64
CA CYS A 6 9.43 3.04 -1.58
C CYS A 6 10.24 2.14 -0.62
N GLY A 7 10.94 2.72 0.35
CA GLY A 7 11.60 1.97 1.42
C GLY A 7 10.71 1.86 2.66
N LEU A 8 10.71 0.70 3.32
CA LEU A 8 10.06 0.49 4.61
C LEU A 8 11.11 0.28 5.70
N PHE A 9 11.00 1.09 6.75
CA PHE A 9 11.93 1.12 7.87
C PHE A 9 11.21 0.77 9.17
N ARG A 10 11.86 -0.06 9.98
CA ARG A 10 11.50 -0.26 11.39
C ARG A 10 12.20 0.82 12.20
N ILE A 11 11.43 1.57 12.98
CA ILE A 11 11.97 2.57 13.90
C ILE A 11 12.00 1.99 15.30
N SER A 12 13.11 2.16 16.00
CA SER A 12 13.33 1.68 17.36
C SER A 12 14.02 2.76 18.21
N GLY A 13 14.04 2.57 19.54
CA GLY A 13 14.66 3.54 20.46
C GLY A 13 13.93 4.88 20.56
N LEU A 14 12.64 4.94 20.19
CA LEU A 14 11.83 6.17 20.16
C LEU A 14 11.68 6.85 21.54
N GLU A 15 11.84 6.09 22.62
CA GLU A 15 11.76 6.60 23.99
C GLU A 15 13.09 7.22 24.47
N GLY A 16 14.18 7.03 23.73
CA GLY A 16 15.52 7.51 24.08
C GLY A 16 16.03 8.61 23.15
N ALA A 17 17.26 9.07 23.41
CA ALA A 17 17.90 10.13 22.63
C ALA A 17 18.44 9.68 21.26
N GLU A 18 18.50 8.36 21.01
CA GLU A 18 19.11 7.77 19.82
C GLU A 18 18.13 6.85 19.07
N PRO A 19 17.10 7.41 18.41
CA PRO A 19 16.21 6.61 17.58
C PRO A 19 16.99 6.02 16.40
N LYS A 20 16.68 4.78 16.04
CA LYS A 20 17.29 4.06 14.91
C LYS A 20 16.26 3.70 13.86
N ALA A 21 16.66 3.76 12.60
CA ALA A 21 15.85 3.36 11.46
C ALA A 21 16.55 2.25 10.69
N ASP A 22 16.03 1.02 10.81
CA ASP A 22 16.54 -0.14 10.09
C ASP A 22 15.70 -0.35 8.84
N SER A 23 16.32 -0.47 7.65
CA SER A 23 15.60 -0.87 6.44
C SER A 23 15.17 -2.32 6.57
N VAL A 24 13.88 -2.60 6.41
CA VAL A 24 13.30 -3.94 6.61
C VAL A 24 12.60 -4.47 5.35
N TYR A 25 12.22 -3.59 4.42
CA TYR A 25 11.67 -4.00 3.13
C TYR A 25 11.87 -2.90 2.09
N THR A 26 12.07 -3.31 0.84
CA THR A 26 12.17 -2.41 -0.31
C THR A 26 11.10 -2.81 -1.30
N PHE A 27 10.13 -1.92 -1.54
CA PHE A 27 9.11 -2.16 -2.56
C PHE A 27 9.74 -2.11 -3.96
N PRO A 28 9.15 -2.80 -4.94
CA PRO A 28 9.47 -2.59 -6.34
C PRO A 28 9.49 -1.09 -6.68
N GLY A 29 10.40 -0.70 -7.59
CA GLY A 29 10.54 0.71 -7.99
C GLY A 29 11.25 1.64 -7.01
N ALA A 30 11.73 1.16 -5.86
CA ALA A 30 12.60 1.95 -5.01
C ALA A 30 13.84 2.46 -5.78
N GLY A 31 14.14 3.74 -5.61
CA GLY A 31 15.22 4.43 -6.35
C GLY A 31 14.86 4.85 -7.78
N SER A 32 13.62 4.61 -8.24
CA SER A 32 13.07 5.21 -9.45
C SER A 32 12.43 6.58 -9.17
N LYS A 33 11.83 7.21 -10.20
CA LYS A 33 11.03 8.44 -10.04
C LYS A 33 9.62 8.17 -9.49
N GLU A 34 9.28 6.92 -9.21
CA GLU A 34 7.95 6.52 -8.76
C GLU A 34 7.86 6.68 -7.23
N GLU A 35 6.76 7.29 -6.78
CA GLU A 35 6.63 7.83 -5.42
C GLU A 35 5.66 6.98 -4.60
N CYS A 36 6.17 6.15 -3.69
CA CYS A 36 5.29 5.29 -2.90
C CYS A 36 4.30 6.08 -2.05
N ALA A 37 3.10 5.53 -1.97
CA ALA A 37 1.99 6.12 -1.26
C ALA A 37 2.07 6.01 0.25
N VAL A 38 1.21 6.76 0.93
CA VAL A 38 0.89 6.52 2.34
C VAL A 38 0.15 5.18 2.45
N PRO A 39 0.64 4.23 3.25
CA PRO A 39 0.06 2.90 3.43
C PRO A 39 -1.20 2.96 4.30
N VAL A 40 -1.92 1.84 4.34
CA VAL A 40 -2.83 1.51 5.44
C VAL A 40 -2.34 0.29 6.19
N VAL A 41 -2.57 0.25 7.50
CA VAL A 41 -2.27 -0.91 8.35
C VAL A 41 -3.59 -1.45 8.91
N ILE A 42 -3.88 -2.73 8.63
CA ILE A 42 -5.07 -3.43 9.12
C ILE A 42 -4.60 -4.71 9.82
N GLY A 43 -4.78 -4.77 11.14
CA GLY A 43 -4.22 -5.84 11.95
C GLY A 43 -2.71 -5.94 11.76
N LYS A 44 -2.25 -7.10 11.30
CA LYS A 44 -0.84 -7.38 11.00
C LYS A 44 -0.43 -7.15 9.54
N TYR A 45 -1.28 -6.50 8.74
CA TYR A 45 -1.03 -6.30 7.32
C TYR A 45 -0.72 -4.84 7.02
N TRP A 46 0.39 -4.62 6.32
CA TRP A 46 0.75 -3.36 5.70
C TRP A 46 0.35 -3.39 4.23
N ILE A 47 -0.58 -2.54 3.82
CA ILE A 47 -1.07 -2.47 2.44
C ILE A 47 -0.66 -1.13 1.84
N GLN A 48 0.01 -1.18 0.69
CA GLN A 48 0.54 0.00 0.04
C GLN A 48 0.33 -0.08 -1.47
N THR A 49 -0.09 1.02 -2.06
CA THR A 49 -0.02 1.20 -3.52
C THR A 49 1.43 1.48 -3.91
N ASP A 50 1.88 0.81 -4.96
CA ASP A 50 3.24 0.95 -5.46
C ASP A 50 3.15 1.45 -6.91
N PRO A 51 3.48 2.72 -7.21
CA PRO A 51 3.32 3.28 -8.56
C PRO A 51 4.28 2.73 -9.63
N SER A 52 5.29 1.96 -9.22
CA SER A 52 6.13 1.19 -10.15
C SER A 52 5.48 -0.10 -10.61
N LEU A 53 4.45 -0.54 -9.89
CA LEU A 53 3.54 -1.60 -10.27
C LEU A 53 2.17 -0.96 -10.61
N PRO A 54 1.39 -1.53 -11.53
CA PRO A 54 0.04 -1.06 -11.73
C PRO A 54 -0.88 -1.60 -10.59
N GLY A 55 -0.60 -1.33 -9.31
CA GLY A 55 -1.43 -1.86 -8.23
C GLY A 55 -0.87 -1.78 -6.80
N LEU A 56 -1.05 -2.86 -6.02
CA LEU A 56 -0.84 -2.88 -4.57
C LEU A 56 -0.07 -4.09 -4.11
N ILE A 57 0.67 -3.91 -3.02
CA ILE A 57 1.33 -4.98 -2.28
C ILE A 57 0.80 -5.02 -0.86
N THR A 58 0.56 -6.22 -0.36
CA THR A 58 0.29 -6.49 1.06
C THR A 58 1.46 -7.25 1.68
N LEU A 59 2.01 -6.71 2.75
CA LEU A 59 3.03 -7.34 3.58
C LEU A 59 2.38 -7.83 4.89
N ASP A 60 2.70 -9.05 5.31
CA ASP A 60 2.53 -9.49 6.69
C ASP A 60 3.70 -8.92 7.52
N ILE A 61 3.37 -8.10 8.52
CA ILE A 61 4.31 -7.44 9.43
C ILE A 61 4.25 -8.01 10.85
N SER A 62 3.85 -9.28 11.02
CA SER A 62 3.89 -9.98 12.33
C SER A 62 5.28 -9.96 12.95
N ASP A 63 6.33 -10.06 12.12
CA ASP A 63 7.70 -9.71 12.47
C ASP A 63 8.06 -8.39 11.76
N PRO A 64 8.04 -7.24 12.46
CA PRO A 64 8.33 -5.95 11.84
C PRO A 64 9.80 -5.79 11.43
N ALA A 65 10.70 -6.68 11.86
CA ALA A 65 12.08 -6.72 11.38
C ALA A 65 12.22 -7.48 10.05
N LYS A 66 11.23 -8.30 9.68
CA LYS A 66 11.23 -9.12 8.46
C LYS A 66 9.83 -9.19 7.81
N PRO A 67 9.29 -8.07 7.30
CA PRO A 67 8.05 -8.06 6.54
C PRO A 67 8.09 -9.06 5.38
N ARG A 68 6.96 -9.74 5.14
CA ARG A 68 6.83 -10.73 4.06
C ARG A 68 5.68 -10.37 3.14
N GLU A 69 5.93 -10.29 1.85
CA GLU A 69 4.86 -10.16 0.85
C GLU A 69 3.92 -11.38 0.90
N VAL A 70 2.63 -11.13 1.11
CA VAL A 70 1.58 -12.16 1.17
C VAL A 70 0.56 -12.04 0.05
N SER A 71 0.47 -10.86 -0.58
CA SER A 71 -0.41 -10.64 -1.71
C SER A 71 0.09 -9.50 -2.57
N ARG A 72 -0.16 -9.62 -3.87
CA ARG A 72 0.01 -8.57 -4.85
C ARG A 72 -1.25 -8.46 -5.70
N LEU A 73 -1.75 -7.25 -5.83
CA LEU A 73 -2.86 -6.91 -6.71
C LEU A 73 -2.31 -6.21 -7.94
N VAL A 74 -2.59 -6.73 -9.12
CA VAL A 74 -2.21 -6.12 -10.40
C VAL A 74 -3.48 -5.65 -11.08
N LEU A 75 -3.60 -4.34 -11.28
CA LEU A 75 -4.73 -3.71 -11.92
C LEU A 75 -4.52 -3.65 -13.44
N GLU A 76 -5.62 -3.49 -14.16
CA GLU A 76 -5.62 -3.28 -15.60
C GLU A 76 -4.92 -1.96 -15.97
N GLU A 77 -4.50 -1.85 -17.23
CA GLU A 77 -3.73 -0.70 -17.73
C GLU A 77 -4.42 0.66 -17.48
N ALA A 78 -5.76 0.70 -17.55
CA ALA A 78 -6.54 1.90 -17.25
C ALA A 78 -6.32 2.45 -15.83
N PHE A 79 -5.79 1.63 -14.90
CA PHE A 79 -5.58 1.93 -13.49
C PHE A 79 -4.11 1.83 -13.07
N ASN A 80 -3.18 1.93 -14.02
CA ASN A 80 -1.76 1.61 -13.84
C ASN A 80 -0.93 2.59 -12.98
N LYS A 81 -1.55 3.61 -12.36
CA LYS A 81 -0.86 4.64 -11.57
C LYS A 81 -1.60 4.92 -10.26
N THR A 82 -1.69 3.91 -9.40
CA THR A 82 -2.25 4.05 -8.05
C THR A 82 -1.40 4.97 -7.18
N HIS A 83 -2.04 5.82 -6.36
CA HIS A 83 -1.33 6.75 -5.47
C HIS A 83 -1.92 6.84 -4.06
N TRP A 84 -3.23 6.82 -3.88
CA TRP A 84 -3.81 6.89 -2.53
C TRP A 84 -4.60 5.63 -2.22
N ILE A 85 -4.56 5.27 -0.94
CA ILE A 85 -5.35 4.17 -0.38
C ILE A 85 -5.98 4.61 0.94
N ALA A 86 -7.23 4.20 1.15
CA ALA A 86 -7.94 4.35 2.41
C ALA A 86 -8.66 3.06 2.77
N ALA A 87 -8.80 2.79 4.07
CA ALA A 87 -9.54 1.63 4.57
C ALA A 87 -10.92 2.05 5.08
N ASP A 88 -11.96 1.32 4.69
CA ASP A 88 -13.24 1.36 5.40
C ASP A 88 -13.09 0.53 6.68
N ARG A 89 -12.99 1.22 7.83
CA ARG A 89 -12.71 0.57 9.12
C ARG A 89 -13.84 -0.34 9.61
N ASN A 90 -15.03 -0.24 9.02
CA ASN A 90 -16.18 -1.06 9.39
C ASN A 90 -16.35 -2.28 8.47
N SER A 91 -15.51 -2.43 7.45
CA SER A 91 -15.55 -3.56 6.53
C SER A 91 -14.13 -4.01 6.16
N ASN A 92 -14.05 -4.88 5.16
CA ASN A 92 -12.78 -5.34 4.60
C ASN A 92 -12.41 -4.62 3.29
N ARG A 93 -13.05 -3.48 3.01
CA ARG A 93 -12.88 -2.74 1.75
C ARG A 93 -11.78 -1.70 1.85
N LEU A 94 -11.04 -1.58 0.75
CA LEU A 94 -10.04 -0.57 0.50
C LEU A 94 -10.50 0.29 -0.67
N VAL A 95 -10.36 1.61 -0.53
CA VAL A 95 -10.60 2.58 -1.60
C VAL A 95 -9.26 3.02 -2.15
N ILE A 96 -9.11 2.93 -3.47
CA ILE A 96 -7.85 3.21 -4.17
C ILE A 96 -8.10 4.27 -5.24
N THR A 97 -7.23 5.27 -5.33
CA THR A 97 -7.30 6.30 -6.38
C THR A 97 -5.97 6.44 -7.11
N GLY A 98 -6.05 6.95 -8.34
CA GLY A 98 -4.89 7.16 -9.20
C GLY A 98 -4.27 8.54 -9.10
N ASN A 99 -2.97 8.64 -9.37
CA ASN A 99 -2.26 9.92 -9.47
C ASN A 99 -2.77 10.72 -10.68
N ASN A 100 -3.34 11.92 -10.46
CA ASN A 100 -3.90 12.77 -11.53
C ASN A 100 -4.95 12.05 -12.41
N ARG A 101 -5.72 11.10 -11.85
CA ARG A 101 -6.78 10.36 -12.57
C ARG A 101 -8.16 10.55 -11.93
N SER A 102 -9.20 10.37 -12.74
CA SER A 102 -10.62 10.52 -12.35
C SER A 102 -11.31 9.18 -12.15
N TRP A 103 -10.69 8.27 -11.39
CA TRP A 103 -11.27 6.98 -11.05
C TRP A 103 -11.08 6.63 -9.58
N ILE A 104 -12.04 5.88 -9.05
CA ILE A 104 -11.97 5.21 -7.76
C ILE A 104 -12.11 3.71 -8.00
N LEU A 105 -11.28 2.91 -7.33
CA LEU A 105 -11.43 1.46 -7.25
C LEU A 105 -11.73 1.03 -5.81
N ILE A 106 -12.45 -0.08 -5.70
CA ILE A 106 -12.66 -0.78 -4.43
C ILE A 106 -11.96 -2.14 -4.52
N ALA A 107 -11.22 -2.52 -3.49
CA ALA A 107 -10.63 -3.85 -3.34
C ALA A 107 -11.06 -4.45 -2.00
N ASP A 108 -11.17 -5.78 -1.94
CA ASP A 108 -11.47 -6.50 -0.71
C ASP A 108 -10.20 -7.14 -0.15
N LEU A 109 -9.99 -7.01 1.16
CA LEU A 109 -8.95 -7.67 1.93
C LEU A 109 -9.51 -8.92 2.62
N ASP A 110 -8.87 -10.08 2.45
CA ASP A 110 -9.07 -11.21 3.35
C ASP A 110 -8.24 -10.97 4.62
N ALA A 111 -8.91 -10.62 5.71
CA ALA A 111 -8.27 -10.30 6.99
C ALA A 111 -7.52 -11.48 7.64
N ARG A 112 -7.71 -12.72 7.16
CA ARG A 112 -7.00 -13.91 7.66
C ARG A 112 -5.73 -14.19 6.88
N THR A 113 -5.71 -13.90 5.59
CA THR A 113 -4.60 -14.26 4.69
C THR A 113 -3.79 -13.06 4.20
N GLY A 114 -4.35 -11.85 4.26
CA GLY A 114 -3.78 -10.65 3.65
C GLY A 114 -3.98 -10.59 2.14
N LYS A 115 -4.77 -11.51 1.58
CA LYS A 115 -5.04 -11.55 0.14
C LYS A 115 -5.93 -10.39 -0.27
N LEU A 116 -5.49 -9.65 -1.29
CA LEU A 116 -6.31 -8.67 -1.98
C LEU A 116 -7.09 -9.36 -3.11
N THR A 117 -8.36 -9.05 -3.23
CA THR A 117 -9.21 -9.50 -4.33
C THR A 117 -9.90 -8.33 -4.99
N HIS A 118 -10.08 -8.42 -6.31
CA HIS A 118 -10.76 -7.39 -7.08
C HIS A 118 -12.26 -7.57 -7.00
N GLN A 119 -12.94 -6.54 -6.50
CA GLN A 119 -14.23 -6.14 -7.04
C GLN A 119 -14.00 -4.83 -7.75
N LEU A 120 -13.52 -4.88 -9.00
CA LEU A 120 -13.29 -3.69 -9.82
C LEU A 120 -14.64 -3.01 -10.07
N ARG A 121 -15.04 -2.15 -9.13
CA ARG A 121 -16.17 -1.25 -9.21
C ARG A 121 -15.57 0.12 -9.37
N THR A 122 -15.67 0.64 -10.57
CA THR A 122 -15.26 1.99 -10.89
C THR A 122 -16.40 2.95 -10.59
N ALA A 123 -16.12 3.98 -9.81
CA ALA A 123 -16.93 5.19 -9.82
C ALA A 123 -16.22 6.20 -10.73
N SER A 124 -16.84 6.57 -11.84
CA SER A 124 -16.38 7.70 -12.64
C SER A 124 -16.70 8.98 -11.88
N MET A 125 -15.69 9.83 -11.67
CA MET A 125 -15.93 11.18 -11.19
C MET A 125 -16.33 12.06 -12.37
N ALA A 126 -17.48 12.73 -12.28
CA ALA A 126 -17.85 13.72 -13.28
C ALA A 126 -16.75 14.80 -13.36
N PRO A 127 -16.38 15.27 -14.57
CA PRO A 127 -15.48 16.41 -14.71
C PRO A 127 -16.10 17.62 -13.99
N ARG A 128 -15.25 18.42 -13.33
CA ARG A 128 -15.65 19.70 -12.77
C ARG A 128 -15.90 20.72 -13.87
#